data_AF-A0A9E2X569-F1
#
_entry.id   AF-A0A9E2X569-F1
#
_cell.length_a   1.000
_cell.length_b   1.000
_cell.length_c   1.000
_cell.angle_alpha   90.00
_cell.angle_beta   90.00
_cell.angle_gamma   90.00
#
_symmetry.space_group_name_H-M   'P 1'
#
loop_
_entity.id
_entity.type
_entity.pdbx_description
1 polymer ?
#
loop_
_entity_poly.entity_id
_entity_poly.type
_entity_poly.pdbx_seq_one_letter_code
_entity_poly.pdbx_strand_id
1 'polypeptide(L)'
;MDDGVNVPPFLRGIGVIAAIAAVILILNLQTSLSVAQLLVSVAFFIAMAVAAYMFWRDFGRREIGLWPARQQGIFYGAIGLFVVDVGWFLSVHPSGRDALVFFVVAGACVYAAVRVWREQRRYS
;
A
#
# COMPACT_ATOMS: atom_id res chain seq x y z
N MET A 1 44.83 -31.16 25.23
CA MET A 1 43.97 -30.39 26.15
C MET A 1 42.63 -30.26 25.46
N ASP A 2 41.81 -31.28 25.59
CA ASP A 2 40.47 -31.30 25.02
C ASP A 2 39.54 -30.83 26.13
N ASP A 3 39.32 -29.52 26.18
CA ASP A 3 38.37 -28.90 27.11
C ASP A 3 36.96 -29.20 26.60
N GLY A 4 36.57 -30.47 26.68
CA GLY A 4 35.25 -30.96 26.35
C GLY A 4 34.28 -30.30 27.32
N VAL A 5 33.58 -29.26 26.85
CA VAL A 5 32.48 -28.64 27.58
C VAL A 5 31.50 -29.75 27.95
N ASN A 6 31.55 -30.21 29.20
CA ASN A 6 30.58 -31.13 29.77
C ASN A 6 29.28 -30.35 29.95
N VAL A 7 28.52 -30.18 28.87
CA VAL A 7 27.20 -29.57 28.92
C VAL A 7 26.35 -30.52 29.77
N PRO A 8 25.86 -30.11 30.95
CA PRO A 8 25.07 -31.00 31.77
C PRO A 8 23.82 -31.43 30.97
N PRO A 9 23.37 -32.69 31.09
CA PRO A 9 22.33 -33.26 30.24
C PRO A 9 21.06 -32.41 30.16
N PHE A 10 20.76 -31.70 31.25
CA PHE A 10 19.66 -30.75 31.36
C PHE A 10 19.82 -29.53 30.44
N LEU A 11 20.99 -28.87 30.44
CA LEU A 11 21.25 -27.73 29.53
C LEU A 11 21.24 -28.17 28.06
N ARG A 12 21.71 -29.40 27.77
CA ARG A 12 21.62 -29.97 26.42
C ARG A 12 20.16 -30.18 25.99
N GLY A 13 19.30 -30.66 26.89
CA GLY A 13 17.87 -30.80 26.65
C GLY A 13 17.18 -29.44 26.40
N ILE A 14 17.46 -28.45 27.25
CA ILE A 14 16.94 -27.07 27.08
C ILE A 14 17.41 -26.48 25.75
N GLY A 15 18.69 -26.65 25.38
CA GLY A 15 19.22 -26.15 24.12
C GLY A 15 18.51 -26.71 22.90
N VAL A 16 18.18 -28.01 22.91
CA VAL A 16 17.41 -28.64 21.83
C VAL A 16 15.98 -28.09 21.76
N ILE A 17 15.30 -27.95 22.90
CA ILE A 17 13.94 -27.39 22.95
C ILE A 17 13.95 -25.92 22.47
N ALA A 18 14.91 -25.13 22.92
CA ALA A 18 15.06 -23.73 22.51
C ALA A 18 15.30 -23.61 21.00
N ALA A 19 16.13 -24.48 20.43
CA ALA A 19 16.37 -24.52 18.98
C ALA A 19 15.09 -24.86 18.20
N ILE A 20 14.34 -25.88 18.64
CA ILE A 20 13.06 -26.26 18.03
C ILE A 20 12.06 -25.11 18.12
N ALA A 21 11.94 -24.48 19.29
CA ALA A 21 11.05 -23.34 19.50
C ALA A 21 11.42 -22.15 18.59
N ALA A 22 12.71 -21.86 18.43
CA ALA A 22 13.19 -20.82 17.52
C ALA A 22 12.83 -21.12 16.06
N VAL A 23 13.00 -22.38 15.62
CA VAL A 23 12.60 -22.80 14.27
C VAL A 23 11.09 -22.61 14.07
N ILE A 24 10.27 -23.06 15.02
CA ILE A 24 8.81 -22.89 14.95
C ILE A 24 8.44 -21.40 14.89
N LEU A 25 9.06 -20.58 15.72
CA LEU A 25 8.83 -19.13 15.75
C LEU A 25 9.14 -18.48 14.41
N ILE A 26 10.31 -18.78 13.83
CA ILE A 26 10.74 -18.22 12.54
C ILE A 26 9.77 -18.63 11.42
N LEU A 27 9.40 -19.92 11.37
CA LEU A 27 8.43 -20.41 10.39
C LEU A 27 7.05 -19.78 10.57
N ASN A 28 6.62 -19.58 11.81
CA ASN A 28 5.34 -18.93 12.11
C ASN A 28 5.35 -17.43 11.75
N LEU A 29 6.48 -16.76 11.94
CA LEU A 29 6.63 -15.33 11.65
C LEU A 29 6.34 -15.03 10.18
N GLN A 30 6.83 -15.87 9.27
CA GLN A 30 6.57 -15.73 7.84
C GLN A 30 5.07 -15.84 7.52
N THR A 31 4.37 -16.81 8.11
CA THR A 31 2.92 -16.97 7.93
C THR A 31 2.16 -15.76 8.48
N SER A 32 2.49 -15.34 9.70
CA SER A 32 1.85 -14.19 10.34
C SER A 32 2.06 -12.89 9.56
N LEU A 33 3.28 -12.64 9.08
CA LEU A 33 3.59 -11.49 8.23
C LEU A 33 2.81 -11.52 6.91
N SER A 34 2.68 -12.69 6.29
CA SER A 34 1.96 -12.84 5.02
C SER A 34 0.47 -12.55 5.18
N VAL A 35 -0.14 -13.06 6.26
CA VAL A 35 -1.56 -12.81 6.57
C VAL A 35 -1.79 -11.34 6.93
N ALA A 36 -0.92 -10.75 7.75
CA ALA A 36 -0.99 -9.34 8.10
C ALA A 36 -0.88 -8.44 6.85
N GLN A 37 0.05 -8.74 5.95
CA GLN A 37 0.22 -8.02 4.69
C GLN A 37 -1.03 -8.11 3.81
N LEU A 38 -1.64 -9.30 3.71
CA LEU A 38 -2.87 -9.48 2.95
C LEU A 38 -4.02 -8.63 3.54
N LEU A 39 -4.20 -8.68 4.86
CA LEU A 39 -5.21 -7.89 5.57
C LEU A 39 -5.02 -6.39 5.35
N VAL A 40 -3.79 -5.88 5.50
CA VAL A 40 -3.46 -4.47 5.26
C VAL A 40 -3.71 -4.08 3.82
N SER A 41 -3.32 -4.92 2.85
CA SER A 41 -3.51 -4.64 1.43
C SER A 41 -4.99 -4.55 1.06
N VAL A 42 -5.81 -5.48 1.56
CA VAL A 42 -7.27 -5.45 1.35
C VAL A 42 -7.89 -4.24 2.03
N ALA A 43 -7.51 -3.93 3.28
CA ALA A 43 -8.02 -2.77 4.00
C ALA A 43 -7.64 -1.45 3.28
N PHE A 44 -6.42 -1.35 2.78
CA PHE A 44 -5.96 -0.19 2.02
C PHE A 44 -6.72 -0.03 0.70
N PHE A 45 -6.95 -1.13 -0.02
CA PHE A 45 -7.75 -1.12 -1.24
C PHE A 45 -9.18 -0.62 -0.97
N ILE A 46 -9.82 -1.11 0.10
CA ILE A 46 -11.14 -0.65 0.53
C ILE A 46 -11.10 0.83 0.89
N ALA A 47 -10.11 1.27 1.68
CA ALA A 47 -9.96 2.66 2.09
C ALA A 47 -9.81 3.59 0.88
N MET A 48 -9.00 3.20 -0.12
CA MET A 48 -8.85 3.95 -1.37
C MET A 48 -10.15 3.99 -2.16
N ALA A 49 -10.86 2.86 -2.29
CA ALA A 49 -12.14 2.81 -2.99
C ALA A 49 -13.18 3.73 -2.33
N VAL A 50 -13.24 3.73 -1.00
CA VAL A 50 -14.10 4.62 -0.22
C VAL A 50 -13.70 6.07 -0.39
N ALA A 51 -12.40 6.40 -0.34
CA ALA A 51 -11.91 7.75 -0.56
C ALA A 51 -12.28 8.26 -1.97
N ALA A 52 -12.07 7.44 -3.00
CA ALA A 52 -12.47 7.74 -4.37
C ALA A 52 -14.00 7.92 -4.49
N TYR A 53 -14.78 7.05 -3.85
CA TYR A 53 -16.23 7.19 -3.79
C TYR A 53 -16.67 8.47 -3.09
N MET A 54 -16.08 8.82 -1.94
CA MET A 54 -16.40 10.08 -1.25
C MET A 54 -16.06 11.29 -2.11
N PHE A 55 -14.90 11.28 -2.77
CA PHE A 55 -14.51 12.34 -3.69
C PHE A 55 -15.51 12.49 -4.84
N TRP A 56 -15.92 11.38 -5.45
CA TRP A 56 -16.95 11.39 -6.50
C TRP A 56 -18.32 11.83 -5.94
N ARG A 57 -18.66 11.40 -4.73
CA ARG A 57 -19.93 11.71 -4.07
C ARG A 57 -20.08 13.21 -3.81
N ASP A 58 -19.04 13.86 -3.31
CA ASP A 58 -19.07 15.27 -2.94
C ASP A 58 -18.79 16.18 -4.15
N PHE A 59 -17.74 15.93 -4.93
CA PHE A 59 -17.37 16.79 -6.06
C PHE A 59 -18.11 16.44 -7.35
N GLY A 60 -18.18 15.14 -7.68
CA GLY A 60 -18.73 14.65 -8.95
C GLY A 60 -20.21 14.93 -9.14
N ARG A 61 -21.01 14.90 -8.07
CA ARG A 61 -22.45 15.11 -8.16
C ARG A 61 -22.91 16.57 -8.27
N ARG A 62 -22.12 17.54 -7.81
CA ARG A 62 -22.58 18.95 -7.70
C ARG A 62 -21.80 19.92 -8.57
N GLU A 63 -20.48 19.76 -8.68
CA GLU A 63 -19.61 20.75 -9.33
C GLU A 63 -19.12 20.31 -10.70
N ILE A 64 -18.77 19.03 -10.86
CA ILE A 64 -18.14 18.52 -12.09
C ILE A 64 -19.07 18.65 -13.30
N GLY A 65 -20.38 18.46 -13.14
CA GLY A 65 -21.36 18.58 -14.23
C GLY A 65 -21.46 19.97 -14.86
N LEU A 66 -20.96 21.00 -14.18
CA LEU A 66 -20.96 22.39 -14.65
C LEU A 66 -19.66 22.75 -15.37
N TRP A 67 -18.64 21.89 -15.34
CA TRP A 67 -17.33 22.18 -15.92
C TRP A 67 -17.28 21.88 -17.42
N PRO A 68 -16.48 22.64 -18.18
CA PRO A 68 -16.16 22.31 -19.57
C PRO A 68 -15.60 20.89 -19.74
N ALA A 69 -16.05 20.19 -20.79
CA ALA A 69 -15.75 18.77 -21.04
C ALA A 69 -14.24 18.43 -21.02
N ARG A 70 -13.38 19.36 -21.41
CA ARG A 70 -11.92 19.20 -21.38
C ARG A 70 -11.38 19.05 -19.95
N GLN A 71 -11.90 19.82 -19.00
CA GLN A 71 -11.45 19.76 -17.59
C GLN A 71 -12.03 18.55 -16.88
N GLN A 72 -13.26 18.13 -17.22
CA GLN A 72 -13.81 16.84 -16.80
C GLN A 72 -12.90 15.69 -17.21
N GLY A 73 -12.51 15.61 -18.48
CA GLY A 73 -11.68 14.52 -19.00
C GLY A 73 -10.31 14.41 -18.30
N ILE A 74 -9.65 15.53 -18.02
CA ILE A 74 -8.36 15.54 -17.30
C ILE A 74 -8.52 15.04 -15.86
N PHE A 75 -9.59 15.45 -15.18
CA PHE A 75 -9.84 15.05 -13.80
C PHE A 75 -10.18 13.56 -13.67
N TYR A 76 -11.10 13.06 -14.52
CA TYR A 76 -11.42 11.63 -14.56
C TYR A 76 -10.23 10.79 -15.01
N GLY A 77 -9.42 11.29 -15.96
CA GLY A 77 -8.20 10.65 -16.39
C GLY A 77 -7.17 10.52 -15.27
N ALA A 78 -6.94 11.60 -14.49
CA ALA A 78 -6.02 11.58 -13.35
C ALA A 78 -6.46 10.60 -12.26
N ILE A 79 -7.76 10.53 -11.95
CA ILE A 79 -8.31 9.57 -10.98
C ILE A 79 -8.19 8.14 -11.50
N GLY A 80 -8.58 7.89 -12.75
CA GLY A 80 -8.48 6.56 -13.35
C GLY A 80 -7.03 6.05 -13.37
N LEU A 81 -6.09 6.91 -13.77
CA LEU A 81 -4.67 6.59 -13.77
C LEU A 81 -4.15 6.28 -12.36
N PHE A 82 -4.57 7.04 -11.35
CA PHE A 82 -4.21 6.82 -9.95
C PHE A 82 -4.72 5.46 -9.44
N VAL A 83 -5.96 5.10 -9.76
CA VAL A 83 -6.54 3.81 -9.35
C VAL A 83 -5.80 2.65 -10.02
N VAL A 84 -5.45 2.77 -11.30
CA VAL A 84 -4.67 1.77 -12.03
C VAL A 84 -3.27 1.63 -11.44
N ASP A 85 -2.60 2.75 -11.14
CA ASP A 85 -1.26 2.78 -10.56
C ASP A 85 -1.21 2.13 -9.17
N VAL A 86 -2.20 2.39 -8.31
CA VAL A 86 -2.32 1.72 -7.00
C VAL A 86 -2.67 0.25 -7.15
N GLY A 87 -3.59 -0.10 -8.06
CA GLY A 87 -3.94 -1.49 -8.34
C GLY A 87 -2.74 -2.31 -8.82
N TRP A 88 -1.89 -1.70 -9.65
CA TRP A 88 -0.63 -2.29 -10.10
C TRP A 88 0.37 -2.46 -8.95
N PHE A 89 0.57 -1.42 -8.13
CA PHE A 89 1.48 -1.45 -6.98
C PHE A 89 1.11 -2.49 -5.92
N LEU A 90 -0.19 -2.76 -5.75
CA LEU A 90 -0.67 -3.81 -4.83
C LEU A 90 -0.56 -5.22 -5.41
N SER A 91 -0.58 -5.37 -6.74
CA SER A 91 -0.61 -6.68 -7.41
C SER A 91 0.79 -7.23 -7.71
N VAL A 92 1.76 -6.35 -7.94
CA VAL A 92 3.16 -6.74 -8.22
C VAL A 92 3.96 -6.55 -6.94
N HIS A 93 4.80 -7.51 -6.53
CA HIS A 93 5.78 -7.32 -5.45
C HIS A 93 6.80 -6.27 -5.91
N PRO A 94 6.67 -4.98 -5.54
CA PRO A 94 7.38 -3.92 -6.22
C PRO A 94 8.82 -3.91 -5.74
N SER A 95 9.76 -3.83 -6.69
CA SER A 95 11.15 -3.53 -6.37
C SER A 95 11.27 -2.06 -5.92
N GLY A 96 12.37 -1.67 -5.27
CA GLY A 96 12.53 -0.30 -4.76
C GLY A 96 12.39 0.81 -5.83
N ARG A 97 12.60 0.49 -7.12
CA ARG A 97 12.35 1.43 -8.23
C ARG A 97 10.87 1.59 -8.56
N ASP A 98 10.09 0.53 -8.46
CA ASP A 98 8.64 0.57 -8.75
C ASP A 98 7.92 1.46 -7.73
N ALA A 99 8.37 1.45 -6.48
CA ALA A 99 7.87 2.36 -5.45
C ALA A 99 8.10 3.84 -5.80
N LEU A 100 9.28 4.21 -6.35
CA LEU A 100 9.54 5.58 -6.77
C LEU A 100 8.63 6.02 -7.92
N VAL A 101 8.42 5.14 -8.91
CA VAL A 101 7.52 5.42 -10.03
C VAL A 101 6.09 5.63 -9.52
N PHE A 102 5.62 4.78 -8.62
CA PHE A 102 4.32 4.92 -7.96
C PHE A 102 4.18 6.30 -7.28
N PHE A 103 5.13 6.70 -6.43
CA PHE A 103 5.03 8.00 -5.74
C PHE A 103 5.05 9.20 -6.70
N VAL A 104 5.82 9.12 -7.80
CA VAL A 104 5.87 10.17 -8.82
C VAL A 104 4.55 10.26 -9.58
N VAL A 105 4.00 9.13 -10.03
CA VAL A 105 2.71 9.07 -10.75
C VAL A 105 1.57 9.50 -9.83
N ALA A 106 1.53 8.98 -8.61
CA ALA A 106 0.61 9.40 -7.56
C ALA A 106 0.65 10.91 -7.33
N GLY A 107 1.85 11.48 -7.15
CA GLY A 107 2.06 12.92 -6.98
C GLY A 107 1.60 13.74 -8.18
N ALA A 108 1.89 13.27 -9.40
CA ALA A 108 1.47 13.93 -10.64
C ALA A 108 -0.05 13.94 -10.80
N CYS A 109 -0.74 12.85 -10.46
CA CYS A 109 -2.20 12.75 -10.47
C CYS A 109 -2.83 13.72 -9.46
N VAL A 110 -2.34 13.75 -8.22
CA VAL A 110 -2.81 14.68 -7.19
C VAL A 110 -2.56 16.13 -7.63
N TYR A 111 -1.39 16.42 -8.18
CA TYR A 111 -1.07 17.75 -8.69
C TYR A 111 -2.01 18.18 -9.83
N ALA A 112 -2.27 17.29 -10.79
CA ALA A 112 -3.20 17.56 -11.89
C ALA A 112 -4.63 17.83 -11.37
N ALA A 113 -5.09 17.07 -10.39
CA ALA A 113 -6.39 17.28 -9.76
C ALA A 113 -6.46 18.64 -9.03
N VAL A 114 -5.44 18.95 -8.21
CA VAL A 114 -5.35 20.22 -7.47
C VAL A 114 -5.22 21.42 -8.41
N ARG A 115 -4.49 21.29 -9.53
CA ARG A 115 -4.35 22.40 -10.48
C ARG A 115 -5.66 22.70 -11.19
N VAL A 116 -6.39 21.67 -11.64
CA VAL A 116 -7.72 21.85 -12.26
C VAL A 116 -8.69 22.52 -11.28
N TRP A 117 -8.66 22.11 -10.02
CA TRP A 117 -9.45 22.72 -8.97
C TRP A 117 -9.09 24.19 -8.69
N ARG A 118 -7.80 24.52 -8.67
CA ARG A 118 -7.32 25.91 -8.53
C ARG A 118 -7.71 26.79 -9.71
N GLU A 119 -7.72 26.26 -10.94
CA GLU A 119 -8.20 27.02 -12.10
C GLU A 119 -9.67 27.37 -11.98
N GLN A 120 -10.52 26.42 -11.60
CA GLN A 120 -11.96 26.66 -11.50
C GLN A 120 -12.31 27.68 -10.40
N ARG A 121 -11.57 27.69 -9.28
CA ARG A 121 -11.72 28.69 -8.21
C ARG A 121 -11.26 30.10 -8.58
N ARG A 122 -10.55 30.29 -9.70
CA ARG A 122 -10.12 31.61 -10.18
C ARG A 122 -11.07 32.23 -11.21
N TYR A 123 -11.96 31.44 -11.80
CA TYR A 123 -12.92 31.90 -12.81
C TYR A 123 -14.36 32.00 -12.29
N SER A 124 -14.60 31.63 -11.02
CA SER A 124 -15.83 31.93 -10.28
C SER A 124 -15.64 33.15 -9.39
#